data_AF-A0A731R214-F1
#
_entry.id   AF-A0A731R214-F1
#
_cell.length_a   1.000
_cell.length_b   1.000
_cell.length_c   1.000
_cell.angle_alpha   90.00
_cell.angle_beta   90.00
_cell.angle_gamma   90.00
#
_symmetry.space_group_name_H-M   'P 1'
#
loop_
_entity.id
_entity.type
_entity.pdbx_description
1 polymer ?
#
loop_
_entity_poly.entity_id
_entity_poly.type
_entity_poly.pdbx_seq_one_letter_code
_entity_poly.pdbx_strand_id
1 'polypeptide(L)'
;MTEDKYQFIKNAILTSFKRLIFVAVVYLCISNFSYPVTELGSQIFSGVTTACILGLLFALIHTYMYSQATLFPVTVWGITTVIIIGFIAGKFLDPAIENPIAALVVIISIFAFWIVYRLSLQGSQQTSSSMVVASGTAVFRKQEPLARKPTEQDRNTIAAHEAGHAMIYAALGNLPDDFHVRIKKETDSTNSLGYVSGLRDEHTLNYKIETEWFMLVLLAGKMGEINANKNESLGAINDMRQWLDLATQYLSNQYKGIFYTSPSNDIELTSNKEEIQKLKREQNIMLEKFFTLNVDVHKELTTELLEKGLLRREQLLPFLLKVKFPENFPLLPHLVRGNK
;
A
#
# COMPACT_ATOMS: atom_id res chain seq x y z
N MET A 1 25.28 -25.63 14.99
CA MET A 1 23.90 -25.44 14.49
C MET A 1 23.93 -24.18 13.63
N THR A 2 23.52 -24.25 12.36
CA THR A 2 23.54 -23.08 11.45
C THR A 2 22.52 -22.03 11.89
N GLU A 3 22.81 -20.75 11.67
CA GLU A 3 21.95 -19.61 12.05
C GLU A 3 20.52 -19.77 11.50
N ASP A 4 20.39 -20.31 10.29
CA ASP A 4 19.10 -20.61 9.66
C ASP A 4 18.28 -21.66 10.42
N LYS A 5 18.94 -22.70 10.97
CA LYS A 5 18.28 -23.72 11.80
C LYS A 5 17.79 -23.13 13.12
N TYR A 6 18.54 -22.19 13.70
CA TYR A 6 18.15 -21.52 14.93
C TYR A 6 16.93 -20.60 14.72
N GLN A 7 16.93 -19.79 13.67
CA GLN A 7 15.80 -18.91 13.34
C GLN A 7 14.53 -19.71 12.97
N PHE A 8 14.69 -20.81 12.25
CA PHE A 8 13.58 -21.73 11.96
C PHE A 8 12.96 -22.30 13.25
N ILE A 9 13.78 -22.79 14.18
CA ILE A 9 13.31 -23.34 15.46
C ILE A 9 12.64 -22.26 16.31
N LYS A 10 13.22 -21.06 16.39
CA LYS A 10 12.64 -19.92 17.14
C LYS A 10 11.27 -19.52 16.60
N ASN A 11 11.12 -19.42 15.28
CA ASN A 11 9.84 -19.10 14.64
C ASN A 11 8.81 -20.22 14.84
N ALA A 12 9.24 -21.48 14.80
CA ALA A 12 8.38 -22.63 15.08
C ALA A 12 7.88 -22.65 16.53
N ILE A 13 8.74 -22.33 17.50
CA ILE A 13 8.39 -22.24 18.93
C ILE A 13 7.43 -21.06 19.16
N LEU A 14 7.72 -19.88 18.61
CA LEU A 14 6.86 -18.70 18.77
C LEU A 14 5.47 -18.92 18.17
N THR A 15 5.41 -19.58 17.01
CA THR A 15 4.15 -19.94 16.35
C THR A 15 3.37 -20.95 17.18
N SER A 16 4.06 -21.96 17.74
CA SER A 16 3.46 -22.97 18.62
C SER A 16 2.93 -22.36 19.92
N PHE A 17 3.66 -21.40 20.50
CA PHE A 17 3.24 -20.69 21.71
C PHE A 17 2.00 -19.82 21.47
N LYS A 18 1.93 -19.10 20.36
CA LYS A 18 0.72 -18.35 19.96
C LYS A 18 -0.49 -19.26 19.80
N ARG A 19 -0.30 -20.44 19.18
CA ARG A 19 -1.37 -21.46 19.06
C ARG A 19 -1.81 -22.00 20.41
N LEU A 20 -0.88 -22.23 21.34
CA LEU A 20 -1.17 -22.70 22.70
C LEU A 20 -2.01 -21.67 23.49
N ILE A 21 -1.64 -20.38 23.44
CA ILE A 21 -2.42 -19.30 24.06
C ILE A 21 -3.83 -19.26 23.48
N PHE A 22 -3.96 -19.32 22.16
CA PHE A 22 -5.26 -19.34 21.49
C PHE A 22 -6.13 -20.51 21.96
N VAL A 23 -5.57 -21.73 22.00
CA VAL A 23 -6.27 -22.93 22.50
C VAL A 23 -6.66 -22.76 23.97
N ALA A 24 -5.79 -22.19 24.80
CA ALA A 24 -6.09 -21.95 26.21
C ALA A 24 -7.25 -20.96 26.41
N VAL A 25 -7.31 -19.88 25.62
CA VAL A 25 -8.42 -18.91 25.65
C VAL A 25 -9.74 -19.57 25.23
N VAL A 26 -9.74 -20.31 24.12
CA VAL A 26 -10.93 -21.05 23.65
C VAL A 26 -11.39 -22.06 24.69
N TYR A 27 -10.45 -22.81 25.27
CA TYR A 27 -10.75 -23.78 26.33
C TYR A 27 -11.34 -23.11 27.58
N LEU A 28 -10.80 -21.96 28.00
CA LEU A 28 -11.34 -21.20 29.13
C LEU A 28 -12.75 -20.70 28.87
N CYS A 29 -13.05 -20.23 27.64
CA CYS A 29 -14.41 -19.84 27.25
C CYS A 29 -15.38 -21.02 27.26
N ILE A 30 -14.97 -22.19 26.76
CA ILE A 30 -15.82 -23.39 26.75
C ILE A 30 -16.04 -23.93 28.17
N SER A 31 -14.98 -24.02 28.97
CA SER A 31 -15.04 -24.61 30.32
C SER A 31 -15.84 -23.77 31.32
N ASN A 32 -15.98 -22.47 31.09
CA ASN A 32 -16.76 -21.55 31.93
C ASN A 32 -18.07 -21.12 31.27
N PHE A 33 -18.48 -21.78 30.18
CA PHE A 33 -19.71 -21.48 29.48
C PHE A 33 -20.94 -21.82 30.33
N SER A 34 -21.95 -20.96 30.31
CA SER A 34 -23.21 -21.15 31.04
C SER A 34 -24.35 -20.71 30.14
N TYR A 35 -25.49 -21.40 30.20
CA TYR A 35 -26.68 -20.98 29.47
C TYR A 35 -27.50 -20.02 30.32
N PRO A 36 -28.15 -19.01 29.72
CA PRO A 36 -29.06 -18.15 30.46
C PRO A 36 -30.29 -18.94 30.92
N VAL A 37 -30.72 -18.66 32.14
CA VAL A 37 -31.78 -19.32 32.90
C VAL A 37 -33.12 -18.58 32.74
N THR A 38 -33.11 -17.26 32.49
CA THR A 38 -34.35 -16.50 32.32
C THR A 38 -34.96 -16.74 30.94
N GLU A 39 -36.28 -16.67 30.83
CA GLU A 39 -36.98 -16.88 29.55
C GLU A 39 -36.57 -15.83 28.50
N LEU A 40 -36.51 -14.56 28.91
CA LEU A 40 -36.07 -13.45 28.04
C LEU A 40 -34.58 -13.56 27.68
N GLY A 41 -33.72 -13.92 28.64
CA GLY A 41 -32.29 -14.15 28.40
C GLY A 41 -32.06 -15.32 27.45
N SER A 42 -32.79 -16.41 27.58
CA SER A 42 -32.72 -17.57 26.68
C SER A 42 -33.14 -17.21 25.25
N GLN A 43 -34.21 -16.41 25.08
CA GLN A 43 -34.65 -15.93 23.76
C GLN A 43 -33.61 -15.02 23.08
N ILE A 44 -33.05 -14.06 23.82
CA ILE A 44 -32.03 -13.15 23.30
C ILE A 44 -30.73 -13.93 22.98
N PHE A 45 -30.33 -14.85 23.85
CA PHE A 45 -29.16 -15.72 23.63
C PHE A 45 -29.30 -16.57 22.37
N SER A 46 -30.48 -17.18 22.17
CA SER A 46 -30.79 -17.93 20.96
C SER A 46 -30.72 -17.05 19.71
N GLY A 47 -31.33 -15.86 19.74
CA GLY A 47 -31.28 -14.90 18.63
C GLY A 47 -29.85 -14.46 18.26
N VAL A 48 -29.03 -14.13 19.25
CA VAL A 48 -27.62 -13.74 19.04
C VAL A 48 -26.81 -14.91 18.47
N THR A 49 -26.98 -16.11 19.00
CA THR A 49 -26.27 -17.30 18.54
C THR A 49 -26.63 -17.63 17.09
N THR A 50 -27.92 -17.61 16.75
CA THR A 50 -28.39 -17.83 15.37
C THR A 50 -27.89 -16.76 14.41
N ALA A 51 -27.88 -15.48 14.81
CA ALA A 51 -27.33 -14.39 13.99
C ALA A 51 -25.81 -14.57 13.74
N CYS A 52 -25.05 -14.99 14.75
CA CYS A 52 -23.61 -15.24 14.61
C CYS A 52 -23.33 -16.44 13.70
N ILE A 53 -24.11 -17.53 13.81
CA ILE A 53 -24.00 -18.70 12.93
C ILE A 53 -24.34 -18.33 11.49
N LEU A 54 -25.40 -17.56 11.26
CA LEU A 54 -25.76 -17.07 9.93
C LEU A 54 -24.68 -16.15 9.35
N GLY A 55 -24.14 -15.22 10.14
CA GLY A 55 -23.03 -14.36 9.73
C GLY A 55 -21.79 -15.15 9.32
N LEU A 56 -21.45 -16.21 10.07
CA LEU A 56 -20.37 -17.13 9.71
C LEU A 56 -20.64 -17.86 8.40
N LEU A 57 -21.86 -18.37 8.20
CA LEU A 57 -22.26 -19.04 6.96
C LEU A 57 -22.15 -18.10 5.75
N PHE A 58 -22.62 -16.85 5.87
CA PHE A 58 -22.49 -15.84 4.81
C PHE A 58 -21.03 -15.49 4.52
N ALA A 59 -20.18 -15.36 5.54
CA ALA A 59 -18.75 -15.11 5.35
C ALA A 59 -18.06 -16.29 4.63
N LEU A 60 -18.45 -17.53 4.91
CA LEU A 60 -17.94 -18.72 4.24
C LEU A 60 -18.41 -18.82 2.79
N ILE A 61 -19.69 -18.56 2.52
CA ILE A 61 -20.25 -18.53 1.17
C ILE A 61 -19.59 -17.41 0.35
N HIS A 62 -19.47 -16.21 0.92
CA HIS A 62 -18.79 -15.09 0.26
C HIS A 62 -17.32 -15.41 -0.04
N THR A 63 -16.62 -16.03 0.91
CA THR A 63 -15.21 -16.43 0.69
C THR A 63 -15.11 -17.51 -0.38
N TYR A 64 -15.98 -18.51 -0.37
CA TYR A 64 -16.01 -19.57 -1.39
C TYR A 64 -16.34 -19.05 -2.79
N MET A 65 -17.27 -18.09 -2.90
CA MET A 65 -17.77 -17.61 -4.19
C MET A 65 -16.96 -16.44 -4.78
N TYR A 66 -16.37 -15.58 -3.94
CA TYR A 66 -15.81 -14.29 -4.40
C TYR A 66 -14.35 -14.06 -3.99
N SER A 67 -13.74 -14.95 -3.21
CA SER A 67 -12.38 -14.78 -2.70
C SER A 67 -11.49 -15.96 -3.07
N GLN A 68 -10.29 -15.71 -3.60
CA GLN A 68 -9.25 -16.75 -3.71
C GLN A 68 -8.52 -17.00 -2.37
N ALA A 69 -9.01 -16.44 -1.26
CA ALA A 69 -8.44 -16.69 0.07
C ALA A 69 -8.78 -18.11 0.54
N THR A 70 -7.88 -18.69 1.33
CA THR A 70 -8.12 -19.99 1.95
C THR A 70 -9.34 -19.92 2.88
N LEU A 71 -10.20 -20.95 2.87
CA LEU A 71 -11.38 -21.04 3.74
C LEU A 71 -11.02 -21.26 5.22
N PHE A 72 -9.85 -21.84 5.47
CA PHE A 72 -9.40 -22.29 6.78
C PHE A 72 -9.25 -21.17 7.84
N PRO A 73 -8.70 -19.98 7.53
CA PRO A 73 -8.68 -18.87 8.48
C PRO A 73 -10.09 -18.35 8.81
N VAL A 74 -10.98 -18.27 7.82
CA VAL A 74 -12.34 -17.74 8.01
C VAL A 74 -13.17 -18.65 8.92
N THR A 75 -13.08 -19.97 8.73
CA THR A 75 -13.76 -20.95 9.60
C THR A 75 -13.24 -20.89 11.04
N VAL A 76 -11.91 -20.88 11.24
CA VAL A 76 -11.31 -20.89 12.57
C VAL A 76 -11.65 -19.60 13.34
N TRP A 77 -11.44 -18.43 12.73
CA TRP A 77 -11.74 -17.15 13.39
C TRP A 77 -13.23 -16.95 13.62
N GLY A 78 -14.06 -17.41 12.68
CA GLY A 78 -15.50 -17.36 12.79
C GLY A 78 -16.07 -18.20 13.94
N ILE A 79 -15.67 -19.47 14.03
CA ILE A 79 -16.09 -20.37 15.11
C ILE A 79 -15.65 -19.83 16.47
N THR A 80 -14.42 -19.33 16.58
CA THR A 80 -13.93 -18.73 17.83
C THR A 80 -14.71 -17.50 18.24
N THR A 81 -15.09 -16.65 17.28
CA THR A 81 -15.91 -15.45 17.56
C THR A 81 -17.29 -15.84 18.08
N VAL A 82 -17.94 -16.86 17.48
CA VAL A 82 -19.22 -17.40 17.95
C VAL A 82 -19.12 -17.93 19.38
N ILE A 83 -18.06 -18.67 19.71
CA ILE A 83 -17.83 -19.22 21.06
C ILE A 83 -17.64 -18.10 22.09
N ILE A 84 -16.88 -17.04 21.76
CA ILE A 84 -16.64 -15.91 22.67
C ILE A 84 -17.94 -15.11 22.90
N ILE A 85 -18.70 -14.82 21.83
CA ILE A 85 -19.98 -14.11 21.96
C ILE A 85 -20.97 -14.94 22.77
N GLY A 86 -21.05 -16.24 22.52
CA GLY A 86 -21.88 -17.16 23.30
C GLY A 86 -21.49 -17.18 24.78
N PHE A 87 -20.19 -17.25 25.10
CA PHE A 87 -19.73 -17.20 26.49
C PHE A 87 -20.14 -15.90 27.20
N ILE A 88 -20.00 -14.75 26.52
CA ILE A 88 -20.38 -13.45 27.09
C ILE A 88 -21.89 -13.39 27.30
N ALA A 89 -22.68 -13.75 26.28
CA ALA A 89 -24.14 -13.70 26.38
C ALA A 89 -24.65 -14.67 27.45
N GLY A 90 -24.16 -15.91 27.48
CA GLY A 90 -24.62 -16.91 28.44
C GLY A 90 -24.31 -16.58 29.90
N LYS A 91 -23.18 -15.90 30.16
CA LYS A 91 -22.76 -15.57 31.53
C LYS A 91 -23.32 -14.26 32.08
N PHE A 92 -23.64 -13.30 31.21
CA PHE A 92 -23.92 -11.93 31.62
C PHE A 92 -25.31 -11.41 31.24
N LEU A 93 -26.10 -12.16 30.47
CA LEU A 93 -27.40 -11.71 29.97
C LEU A 93 -28.51 -11.74 31.03
N ASP A 94 -28.66 -12.82 31.81
CA ASP A 94 -29.66 -12.84 32.88
C ASP A 94 -29.36 -11.81 33.97
N PRO A 95 -28.12 -11.68 34.49
CA PRO A 95 -27.82 -10.64 35.47
C PRO A 95 -28.13 -9.23 34.95
N ALA A 96 -27.86 -8.97 33.66
CA ALA A 96 -28.12 -7.67 33.04
C ALA A 96 -29.63 -7.37 32.85
N ILE A 97 -30.45 -8.40 32.63
CA ILE A 97 -31.91 -8.27 32.49
C ILE A 97 -32.56 -8.06 33.86
N GLU A 98 -32.12 -8.81 34.87
CA GLU A 98 -32.72 -8.79 36.21
C GLU A 98 -32.32 -7.57 37.04
N ASN A 99 -31.16 -6.95 36.74
CA ASN A 99 -30.67 -5.81 37.51
C ASN A 99 -30.02 -4.73 36.61
N PRO A 100 -30.54 -3.48 36.61
CA PRO A 100 -29.94 -2.39 35.84
C PRO A 100 -28.50 -2.04 36.31
N ILE A 101 -28.19 -2.33 37.58
CA ILE A 101 -26.82 -2.19 38.13
C ILE A 101 -25.88 -3.25 37.54
N ALA A 102 -26.35 -4.48 37.33
CA ALA A 102 -25.54 -5.55 36.75
C ALA A 102 -25.29 -5.33 35.25
N ALA A 103 -26.24 -4.76 34.50
CA ALA A 103 -26.01 -4.29 33.14
C ALA A 103 -24.91 -3.22 33.07
N LEU A 104 -24.88 -2.31 34.05
CA LEU A 104 -23.86 -1.27 34.18
C LEU A 104 -22.46 -1.87 34.44
N VAL A 105 -22.36 -2.91 35.28
CA VAL A 105 -21.12 -3.65 35.53
C VAL A 105 -20.60 -4.35 34.27
N VAL A 106 -21.49 -4.92 33.45
CA VAL A 106 -21.12 -5.55 32.17
C VAL A 106 -20.58 -4.52 31.17
N ILE A 107 -21.25 -3.37 31.04
CA ILE A 107 -20.81 -2.27 30.15
C ILE A 107 -19.45 -1.73 30.61
N ILE A 108 -19.27 -1.49 31.91
CA ILE A 108 -18.00 -1.04 32.48
C ILE A 108 -16.90 -2.09 32.25
N SER A 109 -17.21 -3.38 32.36
CA SER A 109 -16.23 -4.47 32.14
C SER A 109 -15.80 -4.56 30.67
N ILE A 110 -16.73 -4.40 29.72
CA ILE A 110 -16.42 -4.34 28.28
C ILE A 110 -15.59 -3.10 27.97
N PHE A 111 -15.92 -1.95 28.55
CA PHE A 111 -15.18 -0.70 28.36
C PHE A 111 -13.77 -0.76 28.96
N ALA A 112 -13.63 -1.33 30.17
CA ALA A 112 -12.34 -1.58 30.80
C ALA A 112 -11.51 -2.58 30.00
N PHE A 113 -12.11 -3.66 29.50
CA PHE A 113 -11.44 -4.59 28.59
C PHE A 113 -10.98 -3.89 27.30
N TRP A 114 -11.82 -3.05 26.69
CA TRP A 114 -11.47 -2.30 25.49
C TRP A 114 -10.31 -1.33 25.73
N ILE A 115 -10.30 -0.62 26.87
CA ILE A 115 -9.18 0.25 27.27
C ILE A 115 -7.91 -0.58 27.49
N VAL A 116 -7.98 -1.67 28.27
CA VAL A 116 -6.82 -2.53 28.53
C VAL A 116 -6.30 -3.15 27.24
N TYR A 117 -7.17 -3.60 26.35
CA TYR A 117 -6.82 -4.13 25.03
C TYR A 117 -6.14 -3.06 24.16
N ARG A 118 -6.70 -1.84 24.10
CA ARG A 118 -6.13 -0.72 23.34
C ARG A 118 -4.77 -0.27 23.88
N LEU A 119 -4.64 -0.14 25.19
CA LEU A 119 -3.37 0.21 25.85
C LEU A 119 -2.32 -0.91 25.70
N SER A 120 -2.75 -2.18 25.73
CA SER A 120 -1.87 -3.33 25.49
C SER A 120 -1.40 -3.40 24.02
N LEU A 121 -2.24 -2.99 23.07
CA LEU A 121 -1.88 -2.89 21.65
C LEU A 121 -1.01 -1.66 21.33
N GLN A 122 -1.11 -0.56 22.09
CA GLN A 122 -0.19 0.57 21.96
C GLN A 122 1.25 0.16 22.30
N GLY A 123 1.44 -0.74 23.27
CA GLY A 123 2.74 -1.37 23.53
C GLY A 123 3.22 -2.28 22.39
N SER A 124 2.31 -2.98 21.69
CA SER A 124 2.69 -3.91 20.62
C SER A 124 3.00 -3.24 19.28
N GLN A 125 2.51 -2.01 19.03
CA GLN A 125 2.91 -1.22 17.86
C GLN A 125 4.34 -0.66 18.01
N GLN A 126 4.88 -0.55 19.23
CA GLN A 126 6.26 -0.12 19.48
C GLN A 126 7.25 -1.26 19.71
N THR A 127 6.81 -2.51 19.84
CA THR A 127 7.71 -3.68 19.96
C THR A 127 7.70 -4.54 18.70
N SER A 128 7.99 -3.90 17.56
CA SER A 128 8.70 -4.58 16.46
C SER A 128 10.12 -4.04 16.37
N SER A 129 10.73 -3.79 17.53
CA SER A 129 12.17 -3.58 17.65
C SER A 129 12.83 -4.93 17.48
N SER A 130 13.38 -5.16 16.30
CA SER A 130 14.26 -6.28 15.98
C SER A 130 15.25 -6.49 17.12
N MET A 131 15.17 -7.65 17.76
CA MET A 131 16.17 -8.15 18.70
C MET A 131 17.51 -8.19 17.97
N VAL A 132 18.36 -7.20 18.23
CA VAL A 132 19.74 -7.15 17.74
C VAL A 132 20.50 -8.27 18.46
N VAL A 133 20.61 -9.42 17.81
CA VAL A 133 21.64 -10.39 18.16
C VAL A 133 22.93 -9.86 17.57
N ALA A 134 23.92 -9.65 18.45
CA ALA A 134 25.24 -9.18 18.09
C ALA A 134 25.92 -10.18 17.14
N SER A 135 25.83 -9.90 15.84
CA SER A 135 26.85 -10.29 14.86
C SER A 135 27.41 -9.01 14.29
N GLY A 136 28.72 -8.96 14.02
CA GLY A 136 29.44 -7.78 13.53
C GLY A 136 29.08 -7.36 12.10
N THR A 137 27.79 -7.23 11.80
CA THR A 137 27.24 -6.65 10.58
C THR A 137 26.99 -5.17 10.81
N ALA A 138 27.35 -4.33 9.83
CA ALA A 138 27.03 -2.91 9.87
C ALA A 138 25.50 -2.73 9.94
N VAL A 139 25.00 -2.35 11.12
CA VAL A 139 23.59 -2.09 11.33
C VAL A 139 23.27 -0.71 10.77
N PHE A 140 22.48 -0.65 9.71
CA PHE A 140 21.86 0.61 9.28
C PHE A 140 20.86 0.99 10.38
N ARG A 141 21.28 1.84 11.33
CA ARG A 141 20.38 2.44 12.30
C ARG A 141 19.34 3.21 11.50
N LYS A 142 18.11 2.71 11.44
CA LYS A 142 16.96 3.47 10.96
C LYS A 142 16.91 4.70 11.86
N GLN A 143 17.44 5.82 11.38
CA GLN A 143 17.31 7.07 12.11
C GLN A 143 15.81 7.33 12.15
N GLU A 144 15.26 7.46 13.35
CA GLU A 144 14.01 8.18 13.57
C GLU A 144 14.07 9.44 12.69
N PRO A 145 13.01 9.77 11.92
CA PRO A 145 12.99 10.96 11.09
C PRO A 145 12.98 12.17 12.02
N LEU A 146 14.15 12.52 12.55
CA LEU A 146 14.45 13.88 12.92
C LEU A 146 14.12 14.67 11.65
N ALA A 147 13.19 15.61 11.75
CA ALA A 147 12.87 16.56 10.70
C ALA A 147 14.15 17.34 10.35
N ARG A 148 15.02 16.71 9.56
CA ARG A 148 16.25 17.27 9.05
C ARG A 148 15.84 17.98 7.78
N LYS A 149 16.20 19.26 7.70
CA LYS A 149 16.08 20.00 6.44
C LYS A 149 16.84 19.21 5.37
N PRO A 150 16.21 18.92 4.21
CA PRO A 150 16.89 18.25 3.10
C PRO A 150 18.20 18.96 2.78
N THR A 151 19.29 18.20 2.60
CA THR A 151 20.59 18.75 2.19
C THR A 151 20.48 19.35 0.78
N GLU A 152 21.46 20.13 0.35
CA GLU A 152 21.49 20.63 -1.04
C GLU A 152 21.49 19.49 -2.06
N GLN A 153 22.19 18.39 -1.75
CA GLN A 153 22.17 17.18 -2.57
C GLN A 153 20.80 16.52 -2.61
N ASP A 154 20.09 16.43 -1.47
CA ASP A 154 18.72 15.92 -1.43
C ASP A 154 17.80 16.79 -2.27
N ARG A 155 17.88 18.12 -2.11
CA ARG A 155 17.09 19.09 -2.90
C ARG A 155 17.37 18.94 -4.39
N ASN A 156 18.63 18.78 -4.80
CA ASN A 156 19.01 18.56 -6.20
C ASN A 156 18.43 17.24 -6.74
N THR A 157 18.47 16.18 -5.94
CA THR A 157 17.88 14.88 -6.30
C THR A 157 16.37 14.98 -6.46
N ILE A 158 15.68 15.63 -5.52
CA ILE A 158 14.23 15.86 -5.59
C ILE A 158 13.88 16.73 -6.81
N ALA A 159 14.63 17.81 -7.06
CA ALA A 159 14.39 18.66 -8.21
C ALA A 159 14.55 17.92 -9.54
N ALA A 160 15.61 17.12 -9.67
CA ALA A 160 15.86 16.31 -10.84
C ALA A 160 14.77 15.25 -11.05
N HIS A 161 14.26 14.68 -9.95
CA HIS A 161 13.14 13.75 -9.94
C HIS A 161 11.84 14.40 -10.44
N GLU A 162 11.43 15.52 -9.84
CA GLU A 162 10.20 16.23 -10.24
C GLU A 162 10.29 16.82 -11.66
N ALA A 163 11.48 17.30 -12.07
CA ALA A 163 11.73 17.73 -13.45
C ALA A 163 11.56 16.56 -14.43
N GLY A 164 12.01 15.36 -14.05
CA GLY A 164 11.84 14.14 -14.85
C GLY A 164 10.37 13.82 -15.11
N HIS A 165 9.54 13.84 -14.07
CA HIS A 165 8.08 13.70 -14.20
C HIS A 165 7.50 14.78 -15.12
N ALA A 166 7.82 16.05 -14.86
CA ALA A 166 7.25 17.18 -15.57
C ALA A 166 7.51 17.15 -17.08
N MET A 167 8.70 16.73 -17.52
CA MET A 167 9.04 16.68 -18.95
C MET A 167 8.17 15.71 -19.75
N ILE A 168 7.69 14.62 -19.15
CA ILE A 168 6.82 13.65 -19.81
C ILE A 168 5.44 14.26 -20.13
N TYR A 169 4.99 15.25 -19.35
CA TYR A 169 3.74 15.97 -19.59
C TYR A 169 3.78 16.86 -20.83
N ALA A 170 4.95 17.13 -21.41
CA ALA A 170 5.03 17.78 -22.73
C ALA A 170 4.31 16.97 -23.82
N ALA A 171 4.14 15.64 -23.63
CA ALA A 171 3.46 14.77 -24.60
C ALA A 171 1.95 15.05 -24.73
N LEU A 172 1.37 15.79 -23.79
CA LEU A 172 -0.04 16.16 -23.79
C LEU A 172 -0.37 17.29 -24.77
N GLY A 173 0.63 18.01 -25.28
CA GLY A 173 0.49 19.16 -26.18
C GLY A 173 -0.08 20.42 -25.52
N ASN A 174 -0.95 20.28 -24.52
CA ASN A 174 -1.41 21.34 -23.64
C ASN A 174 -1.43 20.83 -22.19
N LEU A 175 -1.36 21.71 -21.21
CA LEU A 175 -1.45 21.36 -19.78
C LEU A 175 -2.72 21.93 -19.17
N PRO A 176 -3.35 21.26 -18.19
CA PRO A 176 -4.45 21.83 -17.40
C PRO A 176 -4.06 23.16 -16.74
N ASP A 177 -5.03 24.06 -16.55
CA ASP A 177 -4.79 25.40 -15.99
C ASP A 177 -4.21 25.37 -14.57
N ASP A 178 -4.54 24.34 -13.78
CA ASP A 178 -4.06 24.12 -12.41
C ASP A 178 -2.74 23.32 -12.33
N PHE A 179 -2.14 23.02 -13.49
CA PHE A 179 -0.91 22.24 -13.54
C PHE A 179 0.27 22.95 -12.86
N HIS A 180 0.94 22.24 -11.94
CA HIS A 180 2.11 22.73 -11.24
C HIS A 180 3.03 21.61 -10.76
N VAL A 181 4.29 21.95 -10.55
CA VAL A 181 5.35 21.08 -10.04
C VAL A 181 5.93 21.73 -8.79
N ARG A 182 6.05 20.98 -7.69
CA ARG A 182 6.51 21.50 -6.40
C ARG A 182 7.56 20.60 -5.76
N ILE A 183 8.61 21.22 -5.22
CA ILE A 183 9.53 20.63 -4.25
C ILE A 183 9.13 21.10 -2.86
N LYS A 184 8.94 20.19 -1.92
CA LYS A 184 8.64 20.53 -0.52
C LYS A 184 9.92 20.97 0.19
N LYS A 185 9.79 22.01 1.01
CA LYS A 185 10.90 22.53 1.84
C LYS A 185 11.15 21.66 3.08
N GLU A 186 10.16 20.89 3.51
CA GLU A 186 10.18 20.05 4.70
C GLU A 186 9.46 18.72 4.42
N THR A 187 9.90 17.64 5.07
CA THR A 187 9.22 16.34 5.07
C THR A 187 7.92 16.45 5.88
N ASP A 188 6.79 16.10 5.28
CA ASP A 188 5.51 15.99 5.97
C ASP A 188 5.13 14.51 6.24
N SER A 189 3.97 14.29 6.84
CA SER A 189 3.43 12.95 7.14
C SER A 189 3.27 12.03 5.91
N THR A 190 3.36 12.56 4.69
CA THR A 190 3.27 11.77 3.45
C THR A 190 4.61 11.18 3.03
N ASN A 191 5.73 11.61 3.64
CA ASN A 191 7.11 11.30 3.22
C ASN A 191 7.42 11.60 1.73
N SER A 192 6.51 12.27 0.99
CA SER A 192 6.79 12.77 -0.36
C SER A 192 7.53 14.11 -0.25
N LEU A 193 8.62 14.23 -0.99
CA LEU A 193 9.50 15.39 -1.01
C LEU A 193 9.17 16.38 -2.16
N GLY A 194 8.27 16.00 -3.05
CA GLY A 194 7.75 16.79 -4.17
C GLY A 194 6.52 16.12 -4.80
N TYR A 195 5.84 16.83 -5.71
CA TYR A 195 4.82 16.26 -6.57
C TYR A 195 4.55 17.11 -7.82
N VAL A 196 4.03 16.44 -8.85
CA VAL A 196 3.38 17.03 -10.03
C VAL A 196 1.87 16.88 -9.88
N SER A 197 1.10 17.93 -10.13
CA SER A 197 -0.37 17.86 -10.11
C SER A 197 -0.88 16.89 -11.18
N GLY A 198 -1.78 15.97 -10.80
CA GLY A 198 -2.34 14.97 -11.71
C GLY A 198 -3.30 15.54 -12.77
N LEU A 199 -3.51 14.78 -13.84
CA LEU A 199 -4.56 15.06 -14.83
C LEU A 199 -5.93 14.63 -14.29
N ARG A 200 -6.95 15.42 -14.62
CA ARG A 200 -8.35 14.98 -14.53
C ARG A 200 -8.76 14.45 -15.89
N ASP A 201 -9.02 13.15 -15.97
CA ASP A 201 -9.72 12.58 -17.11
C ASP A 201 -11.23 12.61 -16.84
N GLU A 202 -12.03 12.99 -17.84
CA GLU A 202 -13.48 12.94 -17.79
C GLU A 202 -13.99 11.50 -18.02
N HIS A 203 -13.13 10.61 -18.51
CA HIS A 203 -13.46 9.23 -18.83
C HIS A 203 -13.05 8.26 -17.73
N THR A 204 -13.89 7.26 -17.48
CA THR A 204 -13.66 6.22 -16.48
C THR A 204 -12.82 5.05 -16.98
N LEU A 205 -12.52 5.00 -18.28
CA LEU A 205 -11.77 3.92 -18.93
C LEU A 205 -10.39 4.41 -19.33
N ASN A 206 -9.34 3.70 -18.91
CA ASN A 206 -7.98 3.99 -19.31
C ASN A 206 -7.70 3.39 -20.70
N TYR A 207 -7.29 4.20 -21.67
CA TYR A 207 -6.87 3.69 -22.97
C TYR A 207 -5.42 3.17 -22.94
N LYS A 208 -5.09 2.26 -23.85
CA LYS A 208 -3.77 1.61 -23.94
C LYS A 208 -2.62 2.64 -23.97
N ILE A 209 -2.71 3.62 -24.85
CA ILE A 209 -1.65 4.62 -25.07
C ILE A 209 -1.47 5.55 -23.87
N GLU A 210 -2.55 5.86 -23.15
CA GLU A 210 -2.53 6.66 -21.92
C GLU A 210 -1.88 5.89 -20.78
N THR A 211 -2.20 4.59 -20.68
CA THR A 211 -1.56 3.68 -19.74
C THR A 211 -0.06 3.57 -20.02
N GLU A 212 0.35 3.46 -21.28
CA GLU A 212 1.75 3.45 -21.70
C GLU A 212 2.47 4.73 -21.32
N TRP A 213 1.86 5.89 -21.58
CA TRP A 213 2.38 7.19 -21.17
C TRP A 213 2.50 7.32 -19.65
N PHE A 214 1.46 6.93 -18.91
CA PHE A 214 1.46 7.07 -17.45
C PHE A 214 2.47 6.14 -16.78
N MET A 215 2.68 4.93 -17.33
CA MET A 215 3.80 4.08 -16.91
C MET A 215 5.17 4.75 -17.14
N LEU A 216 5.35 5.51 -18.23
CA LEU A 216 6.58 6.28 -18.45
C LEU A 216 6.73 7.43 -17.46
N VAL A 217 5.63 8.14 -17.13
CA VAL A 217 5.64 9.17 -16.08
C VAL A 217 6.19 8.58 -14.79
N LEU A 218 5.64 7.47 -14.30
CA LEU A 218 6.04 6.85 -13.04
C LEU A 218 7.52 6.41 -13.00
N LEU A 219 8.14 6.10 -14.14
CA LEU A 219 9.56 5.77 -14.21
C LEU A 219 10.46 6.99 -14.44
N ALA A 220 9.92 8.11 -14.94
CA ALA A 220 10.70 9.26 -15.36
C ALA A 220 11.35 10.02 -14.20
N GLY A 221 10.73 10.07 -13.02
CA GLY A 221 11.35 10.68 -11.84
C GLY A 221 12.68 10.01 -11.48
N LYS A 222 12.69 8.67 -11.44
CA LYS A 222 13.90 7.88 -11.22
C LYS A 222 14.95 8.12 -12.31
N MET A 223 14.55 8.19 -13.58
CA MET A 223 15.48 8.47 -14.68
C MET A 223 16.06 9.89 -14.61
N GLY A 224 15.28 10.86 -14.14
CA GLY A 224 15.74 12.22 -13.87
C GLY A 224 16.85 12.26 -12.83
N GLU A 225 16.72 11.51 -11.73
CA GLU A 225 17.78 11.38 -10.72
C GLU A 225 19.07 10.80 -11.30
N ILE A 226 18.96 9.70 -12.08
CA ILE A 226 20.11 9.05 -12.73
C ILE A 226 20.80 10.02 -13.68
N ASN A 227 20.02 10.77 -14.48
CA ASN A 227 20.58 11.68 -15.46
C ASN A 227 21.39 12.79 -14.79
N ALA A 228 20.86 13.39 -13.71
CA ALA A 228 21.49 14.51 -13.00
C ALA A 228 22.65 14.07 -12.09
N ASN A 229 22.46 12.99 -11.31
CA ASN A 229 23.35 12.65 -10.19
C ASN A 229 24.15 11.36 -10.40
N LYS A 230 23.90 10.62 -11.49
CA LYS A 230 24.45 9.27 -11.73
C LYS A 230 24.21 8.30 -10.56
N ASN A 231 23.17 8.56 -9.78
CA ASN A 231 22.78 7.78 -8.62
C ASN A 231 21.25 7.72 -8.52
N GLU A 232 20.75 6.72 -7.80
CA GLU A 232 19.33 6.48 -7.59
C GLU A 232 18.99 6.61 -6.11
N SER A 233 17.92 7.31 -5.78
CA SER A 233 17.36 7.37 -4.44
C SER A 233 16.34 6.26 -4.21
N LEU A 234 15.98 6.04 -2.94
CA LEU A 234 14.84 5.19 -2.56
C LEU A 234 13.51 5.96 -2.59
N GLY A 235 13.51 7.23 -3.02
CA GLY A 235 12.33 8.11 -3.03
C GLY A 235 11.23 7.67 -4.01
N ALA A 236 11.60 6.95 -5.08
CA ALA A 236 10.69 6.49 -6.13
C ALA A 236 9.90 5.21 -5.78
N ILE A 237 9.85 4.77 -4.51
CA ILE A 237 9.18 3.51 -4.12
C ILE A 237 7.68 3.52 -4.41
N ASN A 238 7.03 4.68 -4.25
CA ASN A 238 5.60 4.83 -4.52
C ASN A 238 5.32 4.75 -6.02
N ASP A 239 6.14 5.42 -6.83
CA ASP A 239 6.01 5.41 -8.28
C ASP A 239 6.22 4.01 -8.84
N MET A 240 7.22 3.29 -8.31
CA MET A 240 7.49 1.91 -8.69
C MET A 240 6.34 0.96 -8.33
N ARG A 241 5.68 1.16 -7.18
CA ARG A 241 4.52 0.36 -6.79
C ARG A 241 3.34 0.61 -7.74
N GLN A 242 3.03 1.87 -8.03
CA GLN A 242 1.98 2.24 -8.98
C GLN A 242 2.30 1.73 -10.39
N TRP A 243 3.56 1.80 -10.80
CA TRP A 243 4.01 1.29 -12.09
C TRP A 243 3.78 -0.21 -12.20
N LEU A 244 4.11 -0.98 -11.15
CA LEU A 244 3.92 -2.43 -11.16
C LEU A 244 2.43 -2.83 -11.24
N ASP A 245 1.57 -2.08 -10.56
CA ASP A 245 0.12 -2.28 -10.62
C ASP A 245 -0.43 -2.03 -12.04
N LEU A 246 -0.07 -0.90 -12.65
CA LEU A 246 -0.46 -0.58 -14.03
C LEU A 246 0.13 -1.55 -15.04
N ALA A 247 1.40 -1.94 -14.89
CA ALA A 247 2.05 -2.92 -15.74
C ALA A 247 1.31 -4.27 -15.70
N THR A 248 0.85 -4.69 -14.51
CA THR A 248 0.07 -5.92 -14.35
C THR A 248 -1.26 -5.82 -15.09
N GLN A 249 -1.98 -4.71 -14.95
CA GLN A 249 -3.25 -4.47 -15.67
C GLN A 249 -3.03 -4.43 -17.19
N TYR A 250 -1.99 -3.72 -17.65
CA TYR A 250 -1.64 -3.60 -19.06
C TYR A 250 -1.28 -4.96 -19.68
N LEU A 251 -0.41 -5.74 -19.03
CA LEU A 251 0.00 -7.05 -19.53
C LEU A 251 -1.14 -8.07 -19.50
N SER A 252 -2.05 -7.98 -18.52
CA SER A 252 -3.25 -8.83 -18.45
C SER A 252 -4.16 -8.70 -19.67
N ASN A 253 -4.12 -7.56 -20.35
CA ASN A 253 -4.81 -7.34 -21.63
C ASN A 253 -4.08 -7.93 -22.85
N GLN A 254 -3.00 -8.70 -22.64
CA GLN A 254 -2.25 -9.42 -23.67
C GLN A 254 -1.58 -8.52 -24.72
N TYR A 255 -1.33 -7.25 -24.41
CA TYR A 255 -0.70 -6.31 -25.36
C TYR A 255 0.76 -6.65 -25.69
N LYS A 256 1.45 -7.40 -24.84
CA LYS A 256 2.89 -7.70 -24.95
C LYS A 256 3.20 -9.16 -24.62
N GLY A 257 2.53 -10.08 -25.33
CA GLY A 257 2.70 -11.52 -25.10
C GLY A 257 1.71 -12.07 -24.08
N ILE A 258 1.94 -13.31 -23.64
CA ILE A 258 1.02 -14.01 -22.75
C ILE A 258 1.30 -13.57 -21.31
N PHE A 259 0.27 -13.08 -20.63
CA PHE A 259 0.31 -12.80 -19.20
C PHE A 259 -0.83 -13.50 -18.49
N TYR A 260 -0.50 -14.36 -17.53
CA TYR A 260 -1.46 -15.16 -16.79
C TYR A 260 -2.05 -14.34 -15.64
N THR A 261 -3.35 -14.01 -15.71
CA THR A 261 -4.05 -13.24 -14.68
C THR A 261 -4.24 -14.02 -13.37
N SER A 262 -4.15 -15.35 -13.42
CA SER A 262 -4.21 -16.24 -12.27
C SER A 262 -3.20 -17.38 -12.47
N PRO A 263 -1.89 -17.11 -12.30
CA PRO A 263 -0.87 -18.13 -12.50
C PRO A 263 -1.03 -19.24 -11.45
N SER A 264 -1.11 -20.47 -11.92
CA SER A 264 -1.40 -21.67 -11.11
C SER A 264 -0.16 -22.53 -10.85
N ASN A 265 0.93 -22.27 -11.58
CA ASN A 265 2.16 -23.04 -11.53
C ASN A 265 3.41 -22.15 -11.71
N ASP A 266 4.58 -22.71 -11.42
CA ASP A 266 5.86 -21.98 -11.45
C ASP A 266 6.25 -21.50 -12.84
N ILE A 267 5.83 -22.20 -13.90
CA ILE A 267 6.12 -21.81 -15.30
C ILE A 267 5.37 -20.53 -15.63
N GLU A 268 4.07 -20.47 -15.31
CA GLU A 268 3.23 -19.28 -15.50
C GLU A 268 3.73 -18.09 -14.66
N LEU A 269 4.12 -18.33 -13.41
CA LEU A 269 4.68 -17.28 -12.53
C LEU A 269 6.00 -16.73 -13.07
N THR A 270 6.88 -17.62 -13.56
CA THR A 270 8.17 -17.23 -14.15
C THR A 270 7.96 -16.43 -15.44
N SER A 271 7.04 -16.87 -16.29
CA SER A 271 6.68 -16.16 -17.52
C SER A 271 6.16 -14.74 -17.23
N ASN A 272 5.26 -14.57 -16.26
CA ASN A 272 4.78 -13.24 -15.85
C ASN A 272 5.92 -12.34 -15.36
N LYS A 273 6.84 -12.87 -14.55
CA LYS A 273 8.01 -12.12 -14.07
C LYS A 273 8.89 -11.64 -15.23
N GLU A 274 9.13 -12.52 -16.21
CA GLU A 274 9.91 -12.18 -17.41
C GLU A 274 9.24 -11.08 -18.24
N GLU A 275 7.92 -11.15 -18.44
CA GLU A 275 7.20 -10.13 -19.20
C GLU A 275 7.18 -8.76 -18.49
N ILE A 276 7.04 -8.73 -17.15
CA ILE A 276 7.17 -7.49 -16.37
C ILE A 276 8.58 -6.90 -16.51
N GLN A 277 9.62 -7.74 -16.40
CA GLN A 277 11.00 -7.28 -16.55
C GLN A 277 11.30 -6.77 -17.96
N LYS A 278 10.77 -7.44 -18.98
CA LYS A 278 10.88 -7.05 -20.38
C LYS A 278 10.19 -5.73 -20.64
N LEU A 279 8.95 -5.53 -20.18
CA LEU A 279 8.23 -4.27 -20.30
C LEU A 279 9.01 -3.13 -19.63
N LYS A 280 9.51 -3.34 -18.40
CA LYS A 280 10.33 -2.35 -17.70
C LYS A 280 11.59 -1.97 -18.48
N ARG A 281 12.28 -2.96 -19.05
CA ARG A 281 13.49 -2.74 -19.85
C ARG A 281 13.19 -1.95 -21.12
N GLU A 282 12.10 -2.27 -21.82
CA GLU A 282 11.66 -1.52 -23.01
C GLU A 282 11.39 -0.04 -22.66
N GLN A 283 10.67 0.21 -21.57
CA GLN A 283 10.36 1.58 -21.11
C GLN A 283 11.60 2.33 -20.63
N ASN A 284 12.51 1.67 -19.91
CA ASN A 284 13.77 2.27 -19.50
C ASN A 284 14.63 2.69 -20.71
N ILE A 285 14.70 1.86 -21.76
CA ILE A 285 15.40 2.21 -23.01
C ILE A 285 14.73 3.42 -23.69
N MET A 286 13.40 3.49 -23.68
CA MET A 286 12.67 4.64 -24.21
C MET A 286 12.97 5.92 -23.41
N LEU A 287 12.97 5.84 -22.08
CA LEU A 287 13.31 6.96 -21.21
C LEU A 287 14.77 7.38 -21.35
N GLU A 288 15.70 6.45 -21.46
CA GLU A 288 17.13 6.76 -21.69
C GLU A 288 17.31 7.58 -22.98
N LYS A 289 16.66 7.17 -24.07
CA LYS A 289 16.64 7.95 -25.32
C LYS A 289 15.99 9.31 -25.13
N PHE A 290 14.86 9.37 -24.43
CA PHE A 290 14.15 10.62 -24.14
C PHE A 290 15.03 11.60 -23.35
N PHE A 291 15.67 11.17 -22.26
CA PHE A 291 16.54 12.04 -21.45
C PHE A 291 17.82 12.43 -22.20
N THR A 292 18.36 11.55 -23.05
CA THR A 292 19.50 11.88 -23.93
C THR A 292 19.15 13.00 -24.91
N LEU A 293 17.95 12.98 -25.50
CA LEU A 293 17.48 14.03 -26.42
C LEU A 293 17.22 15.38 -25.73
N ASN A 294 16.98 15.36 -24.42
CA ASN A 294 16.49 16.51 -23.65
C ASN A 294 17.38 16.86 -22.45
N VAL A 295 18.67 16.53 -22.49
CA VAL A 295 19.59 16.73 -21.37
C VAL A 295 19.64 18.19 -20.91
N ASP A 296 19.64 19.13 -21.86
CA ASP A 296 19.68 20.57 -21.57
C ASP A 296 18.36 21.05 -20.94
N VAL A 297 17.22 20.60 -21.47
CA VAL A 297 15.90 20.95 -20.93
C VAL A 297 15.74 20.43 -19.50
N HIS A 298 16.16 19.18 -19.24
CA HIS A 298 16.14 18.59 -17.90
C HIS A 298 17.00 19.37 -16.92
N LYS A 299 18.22 19.75 -17.34
CA LYS A 299 19.14 20.53 -16.51
C LYS A 299 18.58 21.92 -16.20
N GLU A 300 18.12 22.66 -17.22
CA GLU A 300 17.51 23.98 -17.07
C GLU A 300 16.31 23.94 -16.11
N LEU A 301 15.39 22.99 -16.32
CA LEU A 301 14.19 22.84 -15.50
C LEU A 301 14.52 22.44 -14.05
N THR A 302 15.53 21.58 -13.86
CA THR A 302 16.01 21.18 -12.53
C THR A 302 16.56 22.39 -11.77
N THR A 303 17.38 23.22 -12.41
CA THR A 303 17.91 24.47 -11.81
C THR A 303 16.78 25.43 -11.45
N GLU A 304 15.82 25.64 -12.35
CA GLU A 304 14.68 26.52 -12.13
C GLU A 304 13.81 26.05 -10.95
N LEU A 305 13.56 24.73 -10.85
CA LEU A 305 12.82 24.13 -9.73
C LEU A 305 13.58 24.25 -8.41
N LEU A 306 14.91 24.14 -8.42
CA LEU A 306 15.74 24.32 -7.21
C LEU A 306 15.66 25.72 -6.65
N GLU A 307 15.68 26.73 -7.53
CA GLU A 307 15.64 28.14 -7.15
C GLU A 307 14.25 28.55 -6.66
N LYS A 308 13.20 28.18 -7.39
CA LYS A 308 11.82 28.67 -7.12
C LYS A 308 11.01 27.75 -6.20
N GLY A 309 11.30 26.45 -6.19
CA GLY A 309 10.60 25.42 -5.41
C GLY A 309 9.17 25.11 -5.86
N LEU A 310 8.53 25.99 -6.64
CA LEU A 310 7.22 25.79 -7.25
C LEU A 310 7.23 26.44 -8.64
N LEU A 311 6.87 25.65 -9.65
CA LEU A 311 6.61 26.16 -11.00
C LEU A 311 5.17 25.85 -11.39
N ARG A 312 4.44 26.89 -11.81
CA ARG A 312 3.09 26.77 -12.36
C ARG A 312 3.15 26.61 -13.88
N ARG A 313 2.06 26.19 -14.50
CA ARG A 313 1.91 26.01 -15.96
C ARG A 313 2.67 27.03 -16.80
N GLU A 314 2.40 28.32 -16.62
CA GLU A 314 3.01 29.41 -17.41
C GLU A 314 4.54 29.43 -17.35
N GLN A 315 5.11 29.02 -16.21
CA GLN A 315 6.54 28.95 -15.98
C GLN A 315 7.14 27.64 -16.52
N LEU A 316 6.34 26.59 -16.64
CA LEU A 316 6.75 25.28 -17.17
C LEU A 316 6.74 25.25 -18.70
N LEU A 317 5.77 25.91 -19.34
CA LEU A 317 5.58 25.91 -20.79
C LEU A 317 6.86 26.24 -21.59
N PRO A 318 7.67 27.26 -21.24
CA PRO A 318 8.89 27.57 -21.97
C PRO A 318 9.91 26.43 -22.03
N PHE A 319 9.94 25.56 -21.00
CA PHE A 319 10.80 24.38 -20.97
C PHE A 319 10.15 23.22 -21.72
N LEU A 320 8.87 22.97 -21.48
CA LEU A 320 8.15 21.83 -22.07
C LEU A 320 8.02 21.93 -23.60
N LEU A 321 7.93 23.15 -24.15
CA LEU A 321 7.92 23.38 -25.61
C LEU A 321 9.24 23.00 -26.29
N LYS A 322 10.36 22.94 -25.55
CA LYS A 322 11.66 22.51 -26.07
C LYS A 322 11.84 20.99 -26.06
N VAL A 323 10.95 20.25 -25.40
CA VAL A 323 11.04 18.79 -25.25
C VAL A 323 10.86 18.10 -26.61
N LYS A 324 11.77 17.18 -26.90
CA LYS A 324 11.79 16.32 -28.10
C LYS A 324 11.46 14.89 -27.70
N PHE A 325 10.72 14.19 -28.54
CA PHE A 325 10.32 12.81 -28.27
C PHE A 325 11.10 11.84 -29.15
N PRO A 326 11.55 10.69 -28.60
CA PRO A 326 12.06 9.60 -29.42
C PRO A 326 10.93 9.00 -30.25
N GLU A 327 11.30 8.23 -31.28
CA GLU A 327 10.34 7.49 -32.09
C GLU A 327 9.48 6.54 -31.22
N ASN A 328 8.19 6.42 -31.54
CA ASN A 328 7.21 5.59 -30.83
C ASN A 328 6.90 6.01 -29.37
N PHE A 329 7.29 7.22 -28.96
CA PHE A 329 6.84 7.77 -27.68
C PHE A 329 5.31 8.00 -27.69
N PRO A 330 4.57 7.64 -26.63
CA PRO A 330 3.12 7.83 -26.58
C PRO A 330 2.77 9.32 -26.44
N LEU A 331 2.31 9.92 -27.54
CA LEU A 331 1.85 11.31 -27.58
C LEU A 331 0.32 11.37 -27.39
N LEU A 332 -0.14 12.30 -26.55
CA LEU A 332 -1.54 12.40 -26.12
C LEU A 332 -2.10 13.82 -26.30
N PRO A 333 -2.07 14.41 -27.51
CA PRO A 333 -2.47 15.80 -27.75
C PRO A 333 -3.96 16.09 -27.50
N HIS A 334 -4.77 15.08 -27.23
CA HIS A 334 -6.23 15.16 -27.09
C HIS A 334 -6.73 15.14 -25.64
N LEU A 335 -5.91 14.74 -24.67
CA LEU A 335 -6.32 14.60 -23.26
C LEU A 335 -6.59 15.93 -22.54
N VAL A 336 -6.29 17.07 -23.16
CA VAL A 336 -6.49 18.40 -22.56
C VAL A 336 -7.63 19.17 -23.23
N ARG A 337 -8.62 18.47 -23.79
CA ARG A 337 -9.90 19.08 -24.19
C ARG A 337 -10.95 18.94 -23.09
N GLY A 338 -10.69 19.56 -21.96
CA GLY A 338 -11.68 19.84 -20.92
C GLY A 338 -11.73 21.34 -20.64
N ASN A 339 -12.48 22.07 -21.47
CA ASN A 339 -13.02 23.39 -21.14
C ASN A 339 -14.13 23.72 -22.16
N LYS A 340 -15.36 23.34 -21.81
CA LYS A 340 -16.54 24.16 -22.09
C LYS A 340 -17.38 24.25 -20.83
#